data_AF-A0A1Y3B067-F1
#
_entry.id   AF-A0A1Y3B067-F1
#
_cell.length_a   1.000
_cell.length_b   1.000
_cell.length_c   1.000
_cell.angle_alpha   90.00
_cell.angle_beta   90.00
_cell.angle_gamma   90.00
#
_symmetry.space_group_name_H-M   'P 1'
#
loop_
_entity.id
_entity.type
_entity.pdbx_description
1 polymer ?
#
loop_
_entity_poly.entity_id
_entity_poly.type
_entity_poly.pdbx_seq_one_letter_code
_entity_poly.pdbx_strand_id
1 'polypeptide(L)'
;MNLYQINAIKQQLDQEIEILEKSIVDLHNAKTKFVGCLETVESFEKLPNYNQIMVPLTPSLYVPGRTVNNNEFLLDVGTGYYIERDRKSTIDYFNRKVQFLNTQMDKIVKSMQEKGSVRQSCLQRQQ
;
A
#
# COMPACT_ATOMS: atom_id res chain seq x y z
N MET A 1 -1.18 0.83 -41.25
CA MET A 1 -1.01 1.96 -40.30
C MET A 1 0.16 2.78 -40.76
N ASN A 2 0.06 4.11 -40.71
CA ASN A 2 1.17 5.00 -41.07
C ASN A 2 2.26 4.95 -39.96
N LEU A 3 3.54 4.99 -40.34
CA LEU A 3 4.68 4.99 -39.41
C LEU A 3 4.58 6.06 -38.31
N TYR A 4 4.06 7.24 -38.66
CA TYR A 4 3.82 8.33 -37.69
C TYR A 4 2.81 7.93 -36.61
N GLN A 5 1.75 7.21 -36.97
CA GLN A 5 0.72 6.76 -36.02
C GLN A 5 1.29 5.68 -35.07
N ILE A 6 2.15 4.79 -35.57
CA ILE A 6 2.77 3.73 -34.76
C ILE A 6 3.71 4.34 -33.70
N ASN A 7 4.50 5.36 -34.07
CA ASN A 7 5.37 6.06 -33.13
C ASN A 7 4.59 6.79 -32.03
N ALA A 8 3.48 7.46 -32.38
CA ALA A 8 2.64 8.13 -31.40
C ALA A 8 2.03 7.14 -30.39
N ILE A 9 1.51 5.99 -30.87
CA ILE A 9 0.96 4.93 -30.01
C ILE A 9 2.05 4.35 -29.09
N LYS A 10 3.25 4.13 -29.61
CA LYS A 10 4.37 3.61 -28.83
C LYS A 10 4.76 4.55 -27.69
N GLN A 11 4.86 5.86 -27.95
CA GLN A 11 5.14 6.85 -26.91
C GLN A 11 4.06 6.91 -25.83
N GLN A 12 2.79 6.83 -26.23
CA GLN A 12 1.68 6.77 -25.26
C GLN A 12 1.78 5.52 -24.37
N LEU A 13 2.08 4.35 -24.97
CA LEU A 13 2.25 3.11 -24.20
C LEU A 13 3.44 3.17 -23.25
N ASP A 14 4.55 3.79 -23.64
CA ASP A 14 5.70 4.02 -22.76
C ASP A 14 5.30 4.84 -21.51
N GLN A 15 4.59 5.96 -21.71
CA GLN A 15 4.12 6.82 -20.62
C GLN A 15 3.13 6.10 -19.70
N GLU A 16 2.18 5.35 -20.26
CA GLU A 16 1.22 4.58 -19.48
C GLU A 16 1.89 3.50 -18.63
N ILE A 17 2.89 2.80 -19.19
CA ILE A 17 3.67 1.79 -18.43
C ILE A 17 4.43 2.43 -17.28
N GLU A 18 5.10 3.57 -17.50
CA GLU A 18 5.83 4.30 -16.46
C GLU A 18 4.91 4.72 -15.29
N ILE A 19 3.69 5.19 -15.60
CA ILE A 19 2.69 5.53 -14.58
C ILE A 19 2.26 4.28 -13.78
N LEU A 20 2.08 3.14 -14.45
CA LEU A 20 1.70 1.89 -13.79
C LEU A 20 2.81 1.34 -12.89
N GLU A 21 4.07 1.44 -13.34
CA GLU A 21 5.24 1.06 -12.52
C GLU A 21 5.32 1.89 -11.24
N LYS A 22 5.18 3.22 -11.35
CA LYS A 22 5.14 4.11 -10.18
C LYS A 22 3.99 3.75 -9.23
N SER A 23 2.81 3.49 -9.80
CA SER A 23 1.62 3.12 -9.02
C SER A 23 1.81 1.82 -8.24
N ILE A 24 2.50 0.83 -8.81
CA ILE A 24 2.85 -0.42 -8.11
C ILE A 24 3.74 -0.13 -6.90
N VAL A 25 4.76 0.71 -7.06
CA VAL A 25 5.66 1.07 -5.96
C VAL A 25 4.90 1.77 -4.82
N ASP A 26 4.00 2.70 -5.15
CA ASP A 26 3.18 3.39 -4.16
C ASP A 26 2.25 2.44 -3.41
N LEU A 27 1.60 1.51 -4.11
CA LEU A 27 0.74 0.48 -3.50
C LEU A 27 1.54 -0.51 -2.64
N HIS A 28 2.74 -0.87 -3.07
CA HIS A 28 3.64 -1.71 -2.30
C HIS A 28 4.04 -1.03 -0.99
N ASN A 29 4.43 0.25 -1.04
CA ASN A 29 4.75 1.05 0.15
C ASN A 29 3.56 1.14 1.11
N ALA A 30 2.35 1.33 0.59
CA ALA A 30 1.13 1.32 1.40
C ALA A 30 0.88 -0.04 2.06
N LYS A 31 1.08 -1.15 1.32
CA LYS A 31 0.98 -2.51 1.86
C LYS A 31 1.98 -2.73 2.99
N THR A 32 3.25 -2.35 2.81
CA THR A 32 4.28 -2.49 3.85
C THR A 32 3.90 -1.75 5.13
N LYS A 33 3.31 -0.55 5.02
CA LYS A 33 2.80 0.18 6.18
C LYS A 33 1.69 -0.59 6.90
N PHE A 34 0.72 -1.14 6.18
CA PHE A 34 -0.36 -1.94 6.80
C PHE A 34 0.13 -3.23 7.46
N VAL A 35 1.12 -3.91 6.85
CA VAL A 35 1.76 -5.09 7.46
C VAL A 35 2.48 -4.69 8.75
N GLY A 36 3.25 -3.59 8.74
CA GLY A 36 3.91 -3.09 9.95
C GLY A 36 2.93 -2.69 11.06
N CYS A 37 1.77 -2.13 10.71
CA CYS A 37 0.70 -1.86 11.68
C CYS A 37 0.15 -3.16 12.29
N LEU A 38 -0.04 -4.22 11.49
CA LEU A 38 -0.52 -5.51 11.97
C LEU A 38 0.48 -6.15 12.94
N GLU A 39 1.76 -6.19 12.58
CA GLU A 39 2.85 -6.66 13.46
C GLU A 39 2.91 -5.86 14.77
N THR A 40 2.71 -4.55 14.68
CA THR A 40 2.64 -3.68 15.87
C THR A 40 1.46 -4.09 16.75
N VAL A 41 0.25 -4.23 16.21
CA VAL A 41 -0.92 -4.64 16.97
C VAL A 41 -0.67 -5.99 17.65
N GLU A 42 -0.15 -6.99 16.93
CA GLU A 42 0.18 -8.30 17.50
C GLU A 42 1.24 -8.22 18.62
N SER A 43 2.23 -7.34 18.48
CA SER A 43 3.26 -7.14 19.53
C SER A 43 2.68 -6.63 20.86
N PHE A 44 1.58 -5.86 20.81
CA PHE A 44 0.89 -5.35 22.01
C PHE A 44 0.14 -6.45 22.78
N GLU A 45 -0.11 -7.62 22.20
CA GLU A 45 -0.74 -8.74 22.90
C GLU A 45 0.14 -9.24 24.06
N LYS A 46 1.46 -9.17 23.89
CA LYS A 46 2.44 -9.64 24.88
C LYS A 46 2.74 -8.61 25.96
N LEU A 47 2.22 -7.37 25.83
CA LEU A 47 2.48 -6.29 26.76
C LEU A 47 1.39 -6.22 27.83
N PRO A 48 1.75 -6.24 29.13
CA PRO A 48 0.77 -6.07 30.20
C PRO A 48 0.17 -4.65 30.16
N ASN A 49 -1.03 -4.51 30.71
CA ASN A 49 -1.62 -3.19 30.96
C ASN A 49 -0.74 -2.40 31.94
N TYR A 50 -0.76 -1.07 31.81
CA TYR A 50 0.06 -0.14 32.59
C TYR A 50 1.57 -0.25 32.37
N ASN A 51 1.99 -0.91 31.28
CA ASN A 51 3.39 -0.95 30.90
C ASN A 51 3.88 0.44 30.45
N GLN A 52 5.11 0.78 30.80
CA GLN A 52 5.74 2.02 30.37
C GLN A 52 6.17 1.90 28.91
N ILE A 53 5.77 2.87 28.09
CA ILE A 53 6.12 2.97 26.67
C ILE A 53 6.69 4.34 26.36
N MET A 54 7.52 4.45 25.33
CA MET A 54 8.03 5.73 24.84
C MET A 54 7.21 6.16 23.63
N VAL A 55 6.48 7.27 23.76
CA VAL A 55 5.64 7.81 22.69
C VAL A 55 6.41 8.90 21.95
N PRO A 56 6.56 8.81 20.62
CA PRO A 56 7.21 9.85 19.83
C PRO A 56 6.31 11.09 19.77
N LEU A 57 6.84 12.25 20.18
CA LEU A 57 6.19 13.56 20.01
C LEU A 57 6.67 14.23 18.71
N THR A 58 7.96 14.07 18.41
CA THR A 58 8.61 14.51 17.17
C THR A 58 9.62 13.45 16.74
N PRO A 59 10.21 13.52 15.52
CA PRO A 59 11.21 12.55 15.07
C PRO A 59 12.43 12.39 16.00
N SER A 60 12.71 13.37 16.86
CA SER A 60 13.87 13.37 17.76
C SER A 60 13.50 13.45 19.25
N LEU A 61 12.21 13.44 19.60
CA LEU A 61 11.73 13.58 20.98
C LEU A 61 10.73 12.48 21.33
N TYR A 62 11.03 11.75 22.40
CA TYR A 62 10.18 10.70 22.96
C TYR A 62 9.82 11.05 24.40
N VAL A 63 8.54 10.87 24.74
CA VAL A 63 8.02 11.13 26.09
C VAL A 63 7.57 9.80 26.71
N PRO A 64 7.90 9.52 27.99
CA PRO A 64 7.40 8.33 28.66
C PRO A 64 5.88 8.43 28.89
N GLY A 65 5.17 7.37 28.53
CA GLY A 65 3.74 7.19 28.77
C GLY A 65 3.47 5.80 29.34
N ARG A 66 2.20 5.53 29.70
CA ARG A 66 1.75 4.20 30.12
C ARG A 66 0.52 3.79 29.32
N THR A 67 0.48 2.53 28.90
CA THR A 67 -0.70 1.97 28.22
C THR A 67 -1.82 1.73 29.23
N VAL A 68 -3.02 2.25 28.98
CA VAL A 68 -4.18 2.03 29.88
C VAL A 68 -4.93 0.77 29.45
N ASN A 69 -5.20 0.66 28.14
CA ASN A 69 -5.82 -0.52 27.52
C ASN A 69 -4.92 -0.99 26.37
N ASN A 70 -4.53 -2.26 26.39
CA ASN A 70 -3.73 -2.86 25.32
C ASN A 70 -4.58 -3.49 24.20
N ASN A 71 -5.92 -3.55 24.35
CA ASN A 71 -6.82 -4.27 23.45
C ASN A 71 -7.64 -3.36 22.52
N GLU A 72 -7.66 -2.06 22.76
CA GLU A 72 -8.39 -1.08 21.95
C GLU A 72 -7.42 -0.25 21.11
N PHE A 73 -7.77 -0.07 19.83
CA PHE A 73 -6.94 0.62 18.84
C PHE A 73 -7.78 1.63 18.06
N LEU A 74 -7.19 2.81 17.84
CA LEU A 74 -7.78 3.84 17.00
C LEU A 74 -7.38 3.62 15.54
N LEU A 75 -8.36 3.44 14.67
CA LEU A 75 -8.17 3.17 13.24
C LEU A 75 -8.63 4.36 12.40
N ASP A 76 -7.76 4.77 11.47
CA ASP A 76 -8.12 5.72 10.40
C ASP A 76 -8.85 4.97 9.27
N VAL A 77 -10.09 5.42 8.98
CA VAL A 77 -10.91 4.89 7.89
C VAL A 77 -10.94 5.81 6.66
N GLY A 78 -10.29 6.97 6.74
CA GLY A 78 -10.20 7.97 5.69
C GLY A 78 -11.09 9.19 5.93
N THR A 79 -10.91 10.22 5.09
CA THR A 79 -11.67 11.49 5.14
C THR A 79 -11.63 12.20 6.51
N GLY A 80 -10.63 11.91 7.35
CA GLY A 80 -10.48 12.50 8.68
C GLY A 80 -11.31 11.81 9.78
N TYR A 81 -11.87 10.63 9.51
CA TYR A 81 -12.63 9.86 10.50
C TYR A 81 -11.78 8.76 11.12
N TYR A 82 -11.94 8.61 12.44
CA TYR A 82 -11.30 7.58 13.23
C TYR A 82 -12.36 6.74 13.95
N ILE A 83 -12.12 5.44 14.03
CA ILE A 83 -12.97 4.50 14.76
C ILE A 83 -12.14 3.73 15.77
N GLU A 84 -12.68 3.51 16.95
CA GLU A 84 -12.07 2.64 17.94
C GLU A 84 -12.56 1.21 17.76
N ARG A 85 -11.62 0.25 17.76
CA ARG A 85 -11.90 -1.17 17.55
C ARG A 85 -11.05 -2.02 18.46
N ASP A 86 -11.56 -3.20 18.78
CA ASP A 86 -10.80 -4.22 19.51
C ASP A 86 -9.69 -4.81 18.62
N ARG A 87 -8.73 -5.49 19.25
CA ARG A 87 -7.61 -6.15 18.59
C ARG A 87 -8.03 -7.05 17.43
N LYS A 88 -9.03 -7.92 17.64
CA LYS A 88 -9.44 -8.91 16.64
C LYS A 88 -10.01 -8.21 15.41
N SER A 89 -10.91 -7.25 15.61
CA SER A 89 -11.44 -6.42 14.51
C SER A 89 -10.36 -5.61 13.80
N THR A 90 -9.36 -5.15 14.54
CA THR A 90 -8.23 -4.39 13.99
C THR A 90 -7.34 -5.24 13.09
N ILE A 91 -7.01 -6.46 13.53
CA ILE A 91 -6.24 -7.43 12.73
C ILE A 91 -7.01 -7.78 11.45
N ASP A 92 -8.31 -8.06 11.55
CA ASP A 92 -9.17 -8.33 10.39
C ASP A 92 -9.20 -7.14 9.40
N TYR A 93 -9.32 -5.92 9.92
CA TYR A 93 -9.29 -4.70 9.12
C TYR A 93 -8.02 -4.58 8.28
N PHE A 94 -6.84 -4.73 8.91
CA PHE A 94 -5.56 -4.64 8.20
C PHE A 94 -5.35 -5.80 7.23
N ASN A 95 -5.71 -7.02 7.60
CA ASN A 95 -5.66 -8.18 6.69
C ASN A 95 -6.48 -7.96 5.43
N ARG A 96 -7.72 -7.47 5.58
CA ARG A 96 -8.58 -7.15 4.43
C ARG A 96 -8.00 -6.05 3.55
N LYS A 97 -7.35 -5.02 4.14
CA LYS A 97 -6.68 -3.96 3.38
C LYS A 97 -5.46 -4.48 2.62
N VAL A 98 -4.65 -5.35 3.24
CA VAL A 98 -3.49 -5.99 2.59
C VAL A 98 -3.95 -6.87 1.42
N GLN A 99 -4.99 -7.69 1.62
CA GLN A 99 -5.57 -8.51 0.55
C GLN A 99 -6.10 -7.65 -0.60
N PHE A 100 -6.83 -6.57 -0.28
CA PHE A 100 -7.31 -5.64 -1.28
C PHE A 100 -6.17 -5.05 -2.12
N LEU A 101 -5.09 -4.59 -1.48
CA LEU A 101 -3.93 -4.04 -2.18
C LEU A 101 -3.23 -5.09 -3.06
N ASN A 102 -3.09 -6.34 -2.59
CA ASN A 102 -2.54 -7.42 -3.41
C ASN A 102 -3.36 -7.61 -4.69
N THR A 103 -4.69 -7.71 -4.57
CA THR A 103 -5.57 -7.83 -5.73
C THR A 103 -5.47 -6.64 -6.68
N GLN A 104 -5.30 -5.41 -6.17
CA GLN A 104 -5.11 -4.25 -7.04
C GLN A 104 -3.74 -4.28 -7.75
N MET A 105 -2.68 -4.66 -7.05
CA MET A 105 -1.35 -4.80 -7.65
C MET A 105 -1.34 -5.87 -8.74
N ASP A 106 -1.98 -7.03 -8.52
CA ASP A 106 -2.09 -8.10 -9.52
C ASP A 106 -2.79 -7.61 -10.80
N LYS A 107 -3.86 -6.81 -10.66
CA LYS A 107 -4.56 -6.20 -11.80
C LYS A 107 -3.66 -5.24 -12.58
N ILE A 108 -2.86 -4.42 -11.89
CA ILE A 108 -1.94 -3.49 -12.53
C ILE A 108 -0.82 -4.25 -13.26
N VAL A 109 -0.23 -5.27 -12.62
CA VAL A 109 0.80 -6.12 -13.24
C VAL A 109 0.26 -6.76 -14.52
N LYS A 110 -0.96 -7.31 -14.48
CA LYS A 110 -1.61 -7.88 -15.67
C LYS A 110 -1.82 -6.83 -16.76
N SER A 111 -2.36 -5.66 -16.41
CA SER A 111 -2.55 -4.56 -17.38
C SER A 111 -1.23 -4.08 -17.99
N MET A 112 -0.15 -4.08 -17.21
CA MET A 112 1.19 -3.68 -17.66
C MET A 112 1.77 -4.72 -18.63
N GLN A 113 1.60 -6.02 -18.35
CA GLN A 113 2.00 -7.10 -19.26
C GLN A 113 1.26 -7.02 -20.61
N GLU A 114 -0.05 -6.79 -20.59
CA GLU A 114 -0.87 -6.62 -21.79
C GLU A 114 -0.37 -5.43 -22.63
N LYS A 115 -0.15 -4.27 -22.00
CA LYS A 115 0.39 -3.07 -22.68
C LYS A 115 1.82 -3.29 -23.20
N GLY A 116 2.65 -3.99 -22.44
CA GLY A 116 4.01 -4.36 -22.84
C GLY A 116 4.02 -5.25 -24.10
N SER A 117 3.09 -6.20 -24.21
CA SER A 117 2.95 -7.06 -25.41
C SER A 117 2.53 -6.25 -26.65
N VAL A 118 1.58 -5.33 -26.50
CA VAL A 118 1.15 -4.44 -27.60
C VAL A 118 2.31 -3.55 -28.05
N ARG A 119 3.06 -2.98 -27.09
CA ARG A 119 4.25 -2.18 -27.37
C ARG A 119 5.30 -2.95 -28.17
N GLN A 120 5.57 -4.21 -27.82
CA GLN A 120 6.52 -5.06 -28.56
C GLN A 120 6.03 -5.34 -29.98
N SER A 121 4.73 -5.55 -30.16
CA SER A 121 4.13 -5.72 -31.48
C SER A 121 4.25 -4.46 -32.36
N CYS A 122 4.17 -3.25 -31.76
CA CYS A 122 4.43 -1.99 -32.46
C CYS A 122 5.89 -1.88 -32.92
N LEU A 123 6.86 -2.32 -32.11
CA LEU A 123 8.28 -2.34 -32.46
C LEU A 123 8.59 -3.28 -33.62
N GLN A 124 8.00 -4.48 -33.63
CA GLN A 124 8.20 -5.46 -34.71
C GLN A 124 7.64 -4.98 -36.05
N ARG A 125 6.55 -4.19 -36.05
CA ARG A 125 5.94 -3.63 -37.26
C ARG A 125 6.66 -2.39 -37.80
N GLN A 126 7.65 -1.86 -37.08
CA GLN A 126 8.50 -0.76 -37.53
C GLN A 126 9.76 -1.22 -38.27
N GLN A 127 10.11 -2.51 -38.17
CA GLN A 127 11.15 -3.16 -38.98
C GLN A 127 10.57 -3.60 -40.32
#